data_AF-A0A3C1KI00-F1
#
_entry.id   AF-A0A3C1KI00-F1
#
_cell.length_a   1.000
_cell.length_b   1.000
_cell.length_c   1.000
_cell.angle_alpha   90.00
_cell.angle_beta   90.00
_cell.angle_gamma   90.00
#
_symmetry.space_group_name_H-M   'P 1'
#
loop_
_entity.id
_entity.type
_entity.pdbx_description
1 polymer ?
#
loop_
_entity_poly.entity_id
_entity_poly.type
_entity_poly.pdbx_seq_one_letter_code
_entity_poly.pdbx_strand_id
1 'polypeptide(L)'
;CYADLLELAIPHATEIVFLNPGTETCIENARQRPWEPHKYASPAAQDANLAMLIAWIRDYEQRVDEFSYTAHRRLFDGFQRRKRELQSNARQTG
;
A
#
# COMPACT_ATOMS: atom_id res chain seq x y z
N CYS A 1 2.07 3.36 -3.19
CA CYS A 1 2.87 4.54 -2.82
C CYS A 1 3.88 4.74 -3.94
N TYR A 2 4.33 5.96 -4.21
CA TYR A 2 5.29 6.24 -5.29
C TYR A 2 6.69 6.25 -4.68
N ALA A 3 7.45 5.16 -4.85
CA ALA A 3 8.76 5.02 -4.22
C ALA A 3 9.75 6.10 -4.69
N ASP A 4 9.69 6.49 -5.96
CA ASP A 4 10.48 7.57 -6.57
C ASP A 4 10.22 8.94 -5.90
N LEU A 5 8.96 9.27 -5.60
CA LEU A 5 8.63 10.50 -4.86
C LEU A 5 9.11 10.43 -3.41
N LEU A 6 9.08 9.25 -2.78
CA LEU A 6 9.61 9.06 -1.43
C LEU A 6 11.12 9.28 -1.38
N GLU A 7 11.89 8.93 -2.41
CA GLU A 7 13.34 9.17 -2.45
C GLU A 7 13.70 10.65 -2.23
N LEU A 8 12.85 11.58 -2.69
CA LEU A 8 13.02 13.01 -2.47
C LEU A 8 12.81 13.42 -1.00
N ALA A 9 11.91 12.72 -0.29
CA ALA A 9 11.57 13.03 1.09
C ALA A 9 12.47 12.32 2.12
N ILE A 10 13.01 11.14 1.78
CA ILE A 10 13.81 10.28 2.66
C ILE A 10 14.97 11.01 3.36
N PRO A 11 15.77 11.88 2.70
CA PRO A 11 16.86 12.61 3.36
C PRO A 11 16.38 13.50 4.53
N HIS A 12 15.13 13.98 4.44
CA HIS A 12 14.53 14.91 5.40
C HIS A 12 13.65 14.22 6.45
N ALA A 13 13.23 12.97 6.20
CA ALA A 13 12.39 12.23 7.12
C ALA A 13 13.13 11.86 8.42
N THR A 14 12.49 12.05 9.56
CA THR A 14 13.01 11.59 10.87
C THR A 14 12.54 10.17 11.20
N GLU A 15 11.47 9.73 10.54
CA GLU A 15 10.80 8.47 10.79
C GLU A 15 10.10 7.95 9.54
N ILE A 16 10.12 6.63 9.34
CA ILE A 16 9.29 5.95 8.34
C ILE A 16 8.46 4.84 8.99
N VAL A 17 7.23 4.71 8.52
CA VAL A 17 6.35 3.59 8.88
C VAL A 17 5.98 2.86 7.60
N PHE A 18 6.43 1.62 7.47
CA PHE A 18 6.05 0.76 6.36
C PHE A 18 4.85 -0.09 6.77
N LEU A 19 3.66 0.29 6.29
CA LEU A 19 2.46 -0.51 6.45
C LEU A 19 2.49 -1.65 5.41
N ASN A 20 2.85 -2.84 5.85
CA ASN A 20 3.02 -4.03 5.04
C ASN A 20 2.20 -5.23 5.57
N PRO A 21 0.87 -5.16 5.60
CA PRO A 21 0.01 -6.19 6.19
C PRO A 21 -0.10 -7.47 5.34
N GLY A 22 0.57 -7.52 4.18
CA GLY A 22 0.50 -8.64 3.26
C GLY A 22 -0.61 -8.51 2.21
N THR A 23 -0.39 -9.16 1.07
CA THR A 23 -1.24 -9.11 -0.13
C THR A 23 -2.68 -9.52 0.16
N GLU A 24 -2.89 -10.62 0.88
CA GLU A 24 -4.24 -11.13 1.16
C GLU A 24 -5.05 -10.18 2.07
N THR A 25 -4.41 -9.56 3.08
CA THR A 25 -5.07 -8.53 3.89
C THR A 25 -5.46 -7.31 3.05
N CYS A 26 -4.60 -6.88 2.12
CA CYS A 26 -4.92 -5.80 1.19
C CYS A 26 -6.09 -6.14 0.25
N ILE A 27 -6.19 -7.39 -0.22
CA ILE A 27 -7.32 -7.87 -1.03
C ILE A 27 -8.61 -7.86 -0.22
N GLU A 28 -8.57 -8.33 1.02
CA GLU A 28 -9.76 -8.32 1.89
C GLU A 28 -10.22 -6.89 2.17
N ASN A 29 -9.29 -5.98 2.46
CA ASN A 29 -9.60 -4.56 2.60
C ASN A 29 -10.26 -4.00 1.32
N ALA A 30 -9.79 -4.38 0.13
CA ALA A 30 -10.36 -3.93 -1.14
C ALA A 30 -11.80 -4.42 -1.35
N ARG A 31 -12.12 -5.65 -0.92
CA ARG A 31 -13.48 -6.21 -0.96
C ARG A 31 -14.44 -5.52 0.00
N GLN A 32 -13.93 -5.07 1.14
CA GLN A 32 -14.72 -4.39 2.19
C GLN A 32 -14.85 -2.88 1.97
N ARG A 33 -14.26 -2.33 0.90
CA ARG A 33 -14.32 -0.89 0.62
C ARG A 33 -15.78 -0.42 0.44
N PRO A 34 -16.24 0.56 1.24
CA PRO A 34 -17.51 1.21 0.98
C PRO A 34 -17.55 1.84 -0.41
N TRP A 35 -18.75 2.10 -0.92
CA TRP A 35 -18.91 2.85 -2.16
C TRP A 35 -18.30 4.25 -2.04
N GLU A 36 -17.49 4.64 -3.02
CA GLU A 36 -16.82 5.94 -3.12
C GLU A 36 -17.55 6.82 -4.15
N PRO A 37 -18.58 7.59 -3.74
CA PRO A 37 -19.43 8.37 -4.66
C PRO A 37 -18.67 9.47 -5.40
N HIS A 38 -17.52 9.92 -4.88
CA HIS A 38 -16.66 10.91 -5.53
C HIS A 38 -15.80 10.29 -6.65
N LYS A 39 -15.73 8.95 -6.74
CA LYS A 39 -14.92 8.22 -7.72
C LYS A 39 -15.77 7.43 -8.72
N TYR A 40 -16.91 6.90 -8.28
CA TYR A 40 -17.78 6.06 -9.10
C TYR A 40 -19.22 6.53 -9.02
N ALA A 41 -19.89 6.57 -10.18
CA ALA A 41 -21.28 6.99 -10.28
C ALA A 41 -22.28 6.06 -9.54
N SER A 42 -21.90 4.81 -9.28
CA SER A 42 -22.72 3.84 -8.52
C SER A 42 -21.84 2.76 -7.87
N PRO A 43 -22.37 2.02 -6.87
CA PRO A 43 -21.69 0.86 -6.30
C PRO A 43 -21.31 -0.18 -7.36
N ALA A 44 -22.21 -0.46 -8.33
CA ALA A 44 -21.94 -1.41 -9.41
C ALA A 44 -20.76 -0.98 -10.30
N ALA A 45 -20.58 0.33 -10.54
CA ALA A 45 -19.43 0.84 -11.28
C ALA A 45 -18.12 0.69 -10.51
N GLN A 46 -18.15 0.75 -9.18
CA GLN A 46 -17.01 0.43 -8.32
C GLN A 46 -16.68 -1.07 -8.39
N ASP A 47 -17.70 -1.92 -8.26
CA ASP A 47 -17.55 -3.39 -8.28
C ASP A 47 -16.99 -3.90 -9.61
N ALA A 48 -17.37 -3.27 -10.73
CA ALA A 48 -16.81 -3.57 -12.05
C ALA A 48 -15.29 -3.39 -12.13
N ASN A 49 -14.70 -2.55 -11.27
CA ASN A 49 -13.25 -2.33 -11.19
C ASN A 49 -12.54 -3.24 -10.16
N LEU A 50 -13.30 -3.97 -9.34
CA LEU A 50 -12.73 -4.74 -8.22
C LEU A 50 -11.78 -5.85 -8.68
N ALA A 51 -12.13 -6.56 -9.77
CA ALA A 51 -11.28 -7.62 -10.30
C ALA A 51 -9.90 -7.10 -10.75
N MET A 52 -9.88 -5.97 -11.47
CA MET A 52 -8.65 -5.30 -11.89
C MET A 52 -7.83 -4.86 -10.67
N LEU A 53 -8.48 -4.26 -9.67
CA LEU A 53 -7.79 -3.83 -8.45
C LEU A 53 -7.18 -5.02 -7.69
N ILE A 54 -7.89 -6.14 -7.56
CA ILE A 54 -7.36 -7.34 -6.90
C ILE A 54 -6.15 -7.89 -7.65
N ALA A 55 -6.20 -7.96 -8.99
CA ALA A 55 -5.06 -8.36 -9.80
C ALA A 55 -3.86 -7.41 -9.56
N TRP A 56 -4.11 -6.10 -9.58
CA TRP A 56 -3.09 -5.11 -9.26
C TRP A 56 -2.54 -5.27 -7.83
N ILE A 57 -3.33 -5.66 -6.83
CA ILE A 57 -2.80 -5.93 -5.49
C ILE A 57 -1.94 -7.20 -5.49
N ARG A 58 -2.35 -8.27 -6.18
CA ARG A 58 -1.61 -9.54 -6.25
C ARG A 58 -0.23 -9.38 -6.86
N ASP A 59 -0.10 -8.52 -7.86
CA ASP A 59 1.17 -8.30 -8.54
C ASP A 59 2.17 -7.48 -7.70
N TYR A 60 1.80 -6.99 -6.51
CA TYR A 60 2.63 -6.12 -5.67
C TYR A 60 4.04 -6.67 -5.41
N GLU A 61 4.17 -7.98 -5.16
CA GLU A 61 5.47 -8.63 -4.91
C GLU A 61 6.26 -8.93 -6.19
N GLN A 62 5.60 -8.94 -7.35
CA GLN A 62 6.20 -9.33 -8.64
C GLN A 62 6.54 -8.14 -9.52
N ARG A 63 5.84 -7.01 -9.35
CA ARG A 63 6.15 -5.76 -10.04
C ARG A 63 7.58 -5.30 -9.74
N VAL A 64 8.11 -4.51 -10.65
CA VAL A 64 9.45 -3.90 -10.55
C VAL A 64 9.43 -2.38 -10.75
N ASP A 65 8.24 -1.79 -10.75
CA ASP A 65 8.01 -0.36 -10.87
C ASP A 65 8.06 0.35 -9.50
N GLU A 66 7.81 1.66 -9.49
CA GLU A 66 7.78 2.50 -8.30
C GLU A 66 6.69 2.13 -7.28
N PHE A 67 5.74 1.25 -7.65
CA PHE A 67 4.68 0.75 -6.78
C PHE A 67 4.98 -0.61 -6.18
N SER A 68 6.11 -1.21 -6.54
CA SER A 68 6.46 -2.58 -6.16
C SER A 68 6.89 -2.73 -4.70
N TYR A 69 6.73 -3.95 -4.19
CA TYR A 69 7.29 -4.35 -2.90
C TYR A 69 8.80 -4.12 -2.85
N THR A 70 9.51 -4.50 -3.91
CA THR A 70 10.97 -4.35 -3.99
C THR A 70 11.40 -2.89 -3.85
N ALA A 71 10.70 -1.96 -4.51
CA ALA A 71 10.99 -0.53 -4.39
C ALA A 71 10.75 -0.01 -2.96
N HIS A 72 9.60 -0.33 -2.36
CA HIS A 72 9.30 0.10 -0.99
C HIS A 72 10.25 -0.55 0.05
N ARG A 73 10.56 -1.84 -0.10
CA ARG A 73 11.47 -2.58 0.78
C ARG A 73 12.87 -1.99 0.73
N ARG A 74 13.38 -1.64 -0.46
CA ARG A 74 14.69 -0.96 -0.62
C ARG A 74 14.75 0.36 0.15
N LEU A 75 13.71 1.18 0.07
CA LEU A 75 13.63 2.43 0.84
C LEU A 75 13.63 2.18 2.34
N PHE A 76 12.83 1.22 2.79
CA PHE A 76 12.72 0.87 4.21
C PHE A 76 14.04 0.33 4.78
N ASP A 77 14.67 -0.60 4.06
CA ASP A 77 15.93 -1.22 4.49
C ASP A 77 17.07 -0.21 4.50
N GLY A 78 17.10 0.69 3.50
CA GLY A 78 18.10 1.76 3.39
C GLY A 78 17.96 2.89 4.42
N PHE A 79 16.79 3.08 5.03
CA PHE A 79 16.59 4.15 6.01
C PHE A 79 17.27 3.84 7.35
N GLN A 80 18.05 4.81 7.85
CA GLN A 80 18.91 4.65 9.02
C GLN A 80 18.36 5.31 10.30
N ARG A 81 17.33 6.16 10.19
CA ARG A 81 16.67 6.78 11.35
C ARG A 81 15.51 5.89 11.82
N ARG A 82 14.57 6.43 12.60
CA ARG A 82 13.49 5.62 13.20
C ARG A 82 12.67 4.93 12.12
N LYS A 83 12.61 3.60 12.13
CA LYS A 83 11.74 2.85 11.22
C LYS A 83 10.94 1.79 11.94
N ARG A 84 9.70 1.60 11.50
CA ARG A 84 8.81 0.52 11.95
C ARG A 84 8.08 -0.09 10.76
N GLU A 85 8.01 -1.41 10.72
CA GLU A 85 7.16 -2.14 9.79
C GLU A 85 5.93 -2.65 10.55
N LEU A 86 4.75 -2.40 10.00
CA LEU A 86 3.48 -2.87 10.55
C LEU A 86 2.94 -3.96 9.63
N GLN A 87 2.90 -5.19 10.14
CA GLN A 87 2.50 -6.38 9.38
C GLN A 87 1.01 -6.74 9.57
N SER A 88 0.22 -5.82 10.11
CA SER A 88 -1.20 -6.01 10.35
C SER A 88 -1.93 -4.67 10.33
N ASN A 89 -3.20 -4.69 9.91
CA ASN A 89 -4.14 -3.58 10.03
C ASN A 89 -4.92 -3.61 11.36
N ALA A 90 -4.62 -4.54 12.27
CA ALA A 90 -5.17 -4.54 13.62
C ALA A 90 -4.73 -3.30 14.38
N ARG A 91 -5.68 -2.63 15.05
CA ARG A 91 -5.35 -1.54 15.96
C ARG A 91 -4.60 -2.14 17.15
N GLN A 92 -3.38 -1.68 17.39
CA GLN A 92 -2.71 -1.91 18.67
C GLN A 92 -3.45 -1.10 19.73
N THR A 93 -4.38 -1.73 20.43
CA THR A 93 -4.94 -1.18 21.66
C THR A 93 -3.93 -1.42 22.77
N GLY A 94 -3.27 -0.35 23.21
CA GLY A 94 -2.47 -0.33 24.43
C GLY A 94 -3.34 -0.07 25.65
#